data_AF-A0A2W2FV85-F1
#
_entry.id   AF-A0A2W2FV85-F1
#
_cell.length_a   1.000
_cell.length_b   1.000
_cell.length_c   1.000
_cell.angle_alpha   90.00
_cell.angle_beta   90.00
_cell.angle_gamma   90.00
#
_symmetry.space_group_name_H-M   'P 1'
#
loop_
_entity.id
_entity.type
_entity.pdbx_description
1 polymer ?
#
loop_
_entity_poly.entity_id
_entity_poly.type
_entity_poly.pdbx_seq_one_letter_code
_entity_poly.pdbx_strand_id
1 'polypeptide(L)'
;MPKEGISGPTPQYDGLLVVWEVDAGEHGAGGVTSDEVVAEKTRLDALEAFPSGRGRVRYARLSFVHVGYVYGTTLVSAHRGGGVTVTMAGDAWEYRAVIDSRPSLEGVQWTT
;
A
#
# COMPACT_ATOMS: atom_id res chain seq x y z
N MET A 1 41.05 17.20 21.52
CA MET A 1 39.91 17.07 20.59
C MET A 1 40.14 15.91 19.63
N PRO A 2 39.69 14.69 19.94
CA PRO A 2 39.28 13.71 18.94
C PRO A 2 37.76 13.71 18.83
N LYS A 3 37.24 13.68 17.60
CA LYS A 3 35.80 13.65 17.33
C LYS A 3 35.32 12.22 17.58
N GLU A 4 34.49 12.06 18.60
CA GLU A 4 33.81 10.81 18.90
C GLU A 4 32.98 10.40 17.69
N GLY A 5 33.25 9.20 17.19
CA GLY A 5 32.43 8.57 16.18
C GLY A 5 31.04 8.39 16.77
N ILE A 6 30.05 9.06 16.19
CA ILE A 6 28.65 8.82 16.46
C ILE A 6 28.35 7.43 15.90
N SER A 7 28.57 6.41 16.72
CA SER A 7 27.98 5.09 16.55
C SER A 7 26.50 5.23 16.91
N GLY A 8 25.72 5.82 15.99
CA GLY A 8 24.27 5.70 16.05
C GLY A 8 23.90 4.23 15.91
N PRO A 9 22.87 3.72 16.61
CA PRO A 9 22.37 2.38 16.34
C PRO A 9 21.94 2.33 14.87
N THR A 10 22.67 1.59 14.04
CA THR A 10 22.16 1.21 12.72
C THR A 10 20.83 0.51 12.97
N PRO A 11 19.70 0.95 12.38
CA PRO A 11 18.44 0.25 12.54
C PRO A 11 18.69 -1.20 12.12
N GLN A 12 18.42 -2.11 13.05
CA GLN A 12 18.46 -3.53 12.75
C GLN A 12 17.42 -3.75 11.67
N TYR A 13 17.87 -3.89 10.41
CA TYR A 13 17.03 -4.35 9.33
C TYR A 13 16.73 -5.82 9.63
N ASP A 14 15.68 -6.04 10.42
CA ASP A 14 15.28 -7.33 11.01
C ASP A 14 14.73 -8.32 9.97
N GLY A 15 15.25 -8.28 8.73
CA GLY A 15 14.80 -9.08 7.60
C GLY A 15 13.34 -8.83 7.18
N LEU A 16 12.70 -7.82 7.77
CA LEU A 16 11.34 -7.42 7.44
C LEU A 16 11.36 -6.58 6.16
N LEU A 17 10.73 -7.11 5.13
CA LEU A 17 10.56 -6.46 3.85
C LEU A 17 9.13 -5.93 3.75
N VAL A 18 8.96 -4.93 2.91
CA VAL A 18 7.67 -4.34 2.58
C VAL A 18 7.47 -4.54 1.09
N VAL A 19 6.42 -5.29 0.76
CA VAL A 19 6.02 -5.54 -0.62
C VAL A 19 4.86 -4.63 -0.96
N TRP A 20 4.98 -3.97 -2.10
CA TRP A 20 3.87 -3.23 -2.70
C TRP A 20 3.46 -3.88 -4.01
N GLU A 21 2.17 -3.86 -4.29
CA GLU A 21 1.58 -4.42 -5.51
C GLU A 21 0.44 -3.54 -6.00
N VAL A 22 0.28 -3.50 -7.32
CA VAL A 22 -0.80 -2.87 -8.07
C VAL A 22 -1.38 -3.89 -9.03
N ASP A 23 -2.69 -4.07 -8.97
CA ASP A 23 -3.49 -4.94 -9.82
C ASP A 23 -4.48 -4.05 -10.61
N ALA A 24 -4.31 -4.02 -11.93
CA ALA A 24 -5.11 -3.25 -12.87
C ALA A 24 -5.69 -4.15 -13.98
N GLY A 25 -6.07 -5.39 -13.61
CA GLY A 25 -6.59 -6.39 -14.55
C GLY A 25 -5.46 -7.14 -15.25
N GLU A 26 -5.31 -6.95 -16.56
CA GLU A 26 -4.24 -7.61 -17.34
C GLU A 26 -2.86 -6.98 -17.10
N HIS A 27 -2.82 -5.82 -16.44
CA HIS A 27 -1.61 -5.11 -16.09
C HIS A 27 -1.43 -5.03 -14.58
N GLY A 28 -0.19 -4.95 -14.16
CA GLY A 28 0.16 -4.76 -12.76
C GLY A 28 1.60 -4.34 -12.60
N ALA A 29 1.92 -3.90 -11.39
CA ALA A 29 3.27 -3.54 -10.99
C ALA A 29 3.49 -3.98 -9.55
N GLY A 30 4.73 -4.24 -9.18
CA GLY A 30 5.04 -4.58 -7.81
C GLY A 30 6.52 -4.48 -7.55
N GLY A 31 6.85 -4.42 -6.27
CA GLY A 31 8.23 -4.32 -5.83
C GLY A 31 8.38 -4.59 -4.35
N VAL A 32 9.63 -4.66 -3.93
CA VAL A 32 10.02 -4.91 -2.55
C VAL A 32 10.99 -3.84 -2.11
N THR A 33 10.81 -3.35 -0.89
CA THR A 33 11.69 -2.38 -0.23
C THR A 33 11.75 -2.70 1.26
N SER A 34 12.66 -2.07 1.99
CA SER A 34 12.72 -2.12 3.45
C SER A 34 12.12 -0.89 4.12
N ASP A 35 11.47 -0.01 3.36
CA ASP A 35 10.90 1.27 3.82
C ASP A 35 9.42 1.36 3.45
N GLU A 36 8.56 1.51 4.46
CA GLU A 36 7.10 1.57 4.31
C GLU A 36 6.64 2.81 3.54
N VAL A 37 7.27 3.96 3.77
CA VAL A 37 6.91 5.23 3.15
C VAL A 37 7.28 5.18 1.67
N VAL A 38 8.44 4.63 1.34
CA VAL A 38 8.84 4.38 -0.05
C VAL A 38 7.88 3.40 -0.72
N ALA A 39 7.51 2.31 -0.05
CA ALA A 39 6.56 1.33 -0.60
C ALA A 39 5.19 1.95 -0.91
N GLU A 40 4.64 2.73 0.03
CA GLU A 40 3.35 3.38 -0.14
C GLU A 40 3.38 4.40 -1.27
N LYS A 41 4.42 5.23 -1.33
CA LYS A 41 4.57 6.23 -2.39
C LYS A 41 4.70 5.56 -3.76
N THR A 42 5.60 4.59 -3.91
CA THR A 42 5.81 3.90 -5.20
C THR A 42 4.55 3.15 -5.64
N ARG A 43 3.79 2.57 -4.70
CA ARG A 43 2.48 1.99 -5.00
C ARG A 43 1.51 3.02 -5.57
N LEU A 44 1.41 4.20 -4.96
CA LEU A 44 0.52 5.26 -5.42
C LEU A 44 0.96 5.74 -6.81
N ASP A 45 2.23 6.08 -6.99
CA ASP A 45 2.79 6.50 -8.29
C ASP A 45 2.50 5.48 -9.39
N ALA A 46 2.66 4.18 -9.10
CA ALA A 46 2.33 3.10 -10.03
C ALA A 46 0.82 2.98 -10.29
N LEU A 47 -0.01 3.11 -9.25
CA LEU A 47 -1.47 3.05 -9.38
C LEU A 47 -2.02 4.23 -10.19
N GLU A 48 -1.40 5.40 -10.13
CA GLU A 48 -1.81 6.59 -10.89
C GLU A 48 -1.69 6.41 -12.41
N ALA A 49 -0.78 5.54 -12.86
CA ALA A 49 -0.60 5.22 -14.27
C ALA A 49 -1.78 4.45 -14.87
N PHE A 50 -2.69 3.93 -14.04
CA PHE A 50 -3.84 3.15 -14.49
C PHE A 50 -5.17 3.93 -14.33
N PRO A 51 -6.11 3.82 -15.29
CA PRO A 51 -7.45 4.43 -15.17
C PRO A 51 -8.27 3.87 -14.00
N SER A 52 -8.07 2.59 -13.71
CA SER A 52 -8.67 1.85 -12.60
C SER A 52 -7.73 0.76 -12.12
N GLY A 53 -7.89 0.38 -10.85
CA GLY A 53 -7.10 -0.70 -10.25
C GLY A 53 -7.13 -0.64 -8.73
N ARG A 54 -6.39 -1.54 -8.11
CA ARG A 54 -6.19 -1.57 -6.66
C ARG A 54 -4.71 -1.75 -6.36
N GLY A 55 -4.29 -1.19 -5.23
CA GLY A 55 -2.91 -1.30 -4.76
C GLY A 55 -2.86 -1.71 -3.31
N ARG A 56 -1.86 -2.49 -2.92
CA ARG A 56 -1.65 -2.90 -1.53
C ARG A 56 -0.18 -2.80 -1.14
N VAL A 57 0.06 -2.47 0.13
CA VAL A 57 1.36 -2.61 0.80
C VAL A 57 1.20 -3.60 1.95
N ARG A 58 2.12 -4.55 2.06
CA ARG A 58 2.13 -5.57 3.11
C ARG A 58 3.54 -5.91 3.55
N TYR A 59 3.69 -6.30 4.81
CA TYR A 59 4.94 -6.88 5.25
C TYR A 59 5.21 -8.21 4.57
N ALA A 60 6.48 -8.54 4.43
CA ALA A 60 6.96 -9.80 3.91
C ALA A 60 8.25 -10.20 4.62
N ARG A 61 8.48 -11.51 4.72
CA ARG A 61 9.76 -12.06 5.14
C ARG A 61 10.22 -13.06 4.10
N LEU A 62 11.51 -13.02 3.76
CA LEU A 62 12.10 -14.02 2.88
C LEU A 62 12.19 -15.36 3.62
N SER A 63 11.65 -16.42 3.03
CA SER A 63 11.73 -17.79 3.54
C SER A 63 12.52 -18.67 2.58
N PHE A 64 13.61 -19.25 3.08
CA PHE A 64 14.37 -20.27 2.36
C PHE A 64 13.69 -21.64 2.35
N VAL A 65 12.85 -21.91 3.36
CA VAL A 65 12.12 -23.20 3.48
C VAL A 65 10.94 -23.26 2.50
N HIS A 66 10.32 -22.11 2.21
CA HIS A 66 9.16 -22.00 1.31
C HIS A 66 9.49 -21.33 -0.04
N VAL A 67 10.79 -21.20 -0.39
CA VAL A 67 11.33 -20.53 -1.59
C VAL A 67 10.46 -19.36 -2.04
N GLY A 68 10.58 -18.22 -1.33
CA GLY A 68 9.84 -17.01 -1.68
C GLY A 68 9.51 -16.14 -0.48
N TYR A 69 8.51 -15.28 -0.65
CA TYR A 69 8.04 -14.39 0.40
C TYR A 69 6.92 -15.03 1.21
N VAL A 70 7.07 -14.99 2.53
CA VAL A 70 5.96 -15.19 3.47
C VAL A 70 5.37 -13.82 3.73
N TYR A 71 4.14 -13.61 3.26
CA TYR A 71 3.44 -12.35 3.42
C TYR A 71 2.79 -12.25 4.80
N GLY A 72 2.97 -11.10 5.43
CA GLY A 72 2.37 -10.74 6.71
C GLY A 72 1.23 -9.72 6.54
N THR A 73 1.02 -8.93 7.60
CA THR A 73 -0.06 -7.94 7.69
C THR A 73 -0.03 -6.94 6.55
N THR A 74 -1.20 -6.67 5.98
CA THR A 74 -1.44 -5.54 5.06
C THR A 74 -1.43 -4.23 5.84
N LEU A 75 -0.59 -3.30 5.42
CA LEU A 75 -0.46 -1.97 6.01
C LEU A 75 -1.52 -1.01 5.46
N VAL A 76 -1.62 -0.97 4.14
CA VAL A 76 -2.49 -0.03 3.43
C VAL A 76 -2.95 -0.63 2.13
N SER A 77 -4.20 -0.38 1.80
CA SER A 77 -4.83 -0.70 0.52
C SER A 77 -5.33 0.58 -0.14
N ALA A 78 -5.46 0.57 -1.46
CA ALA A 78 -6.06 1.65 -2.21
C ALA A 78 -6.84 1.11 -3.38
N HIS A 79 -7.86 1.85 -3.77
CA HIS A 79 -8.66 1.61 -4.94
C HIS A 79 -8.67 2.88 -5.79
N ARG A 80 -8.44 2.72 -7.09
CA ARG A 80 -8.55 3.79 -8.07
C ARG A 80 -9.67 3.48 -9.04
N GLY A 81 -10.54 4.46 -9.26
CA GLY A 81 -11.63 4.38 -10.24
C GLY A 81 -12.07 5.78 -10.63
N GLY A 82 -12.33 6.01 -11.92
CA GLY A 82 -12.76 7.32 -12.42
C GLY A 82 -11.76 8.44 -12.15
N GLY A 83 -10.46 8.14 -12.09
CA GLY A 83 -9.40 9.12 -11.78
C GLY A 83 -9.25 9.48 -10.29
N VAL A 84 -10.09 8.93 -9.41
CA VAL A 84 -10.01 9.14 -7.96
C VAL A 84 -9.33 7.95 -7.29
N THR A 85 -8.39 8.22 -6.40
CA THR A 85 -7.73 7.19 -5.57
C THR A 85 -8.20 7.31 -4.12
N VAL A 86 -8.68 6.21 -3.56
CA VAL A 86 -9.10 6.11 -2.16
C VAL A 86 -8.17 5.16 -1.43
N THR A 87 -7.56 5.62 -0.35
CA THR A 87 -6.61 4.86 0.48
C THR A 87 -7.25 4.47 1.80
N MET A 88 -7.02 3.24 2.25
CA MET A 88 -7.53 2.68 3.51
C MET A 88 -6.40 1.97 4.26
N ALA A 89 -6.26 2.24 5.55
CA ALA A 89 -5.36 1.48 6.41
C ALA A 89 -5.87 0.03 6.54
N GLY A 90 -4.96 -0.93 6.52
CA GLY A 90 -5.26 -2.35 6.60
C GLY A 90 -5.71 -2.99 5.28
N ASP A 91 -6.17 -4.23 5.38
CA ASP A 91 -6.59 -5.01 4.22
C ASP A 91 -8.02 -4.67 3.80
N ALA A 92 -8.12 -3.99 2.67
CA ALA A 92 -9.38 -3.85 1.93
C ALA A 92 -9.26 -4.39 0.49
N TRP A 93 -8.28 -5.25 0.26
CA TRP A 93 -8.01 -5.84 -1.05
C TRP A 93 -9.20 -6.64 -1.58
N GLU A 94 -9.96 -7.26 -0.67
CA GLU A 94 -11.16 -8.06 -0.95
C GLU A 94 -12.48 -7.28 -0.81
N TYR A 95 -12.48 -6.03 -0.32
CA TYR A 95 -13.70 -5.21 -0.23
C TYR A 95 -14.09 -4.67 -1.61
N ARG A 96 -14.64 -5.55 -2.44
CA ARG A 96 -15.55 -5.16 -3.53
C ARG A 96 -16.80 -4.55 -2.89
N ALA A 97 -17.17 -3.33 -3.30
CA ALA A 97 -18.51 -2.74 -3.16
C ALA A 97 -18.86 -1.82 -1.96
N VAL A 98 -18.07 -0.78 -1.66
CA VAL A 98 -18.62 0.35 -0.86
C VAL A 98 -18.44 1.73 -1.52
N ILE A 99 -17.47 1.92 -2.43
CA ILE A 99 -17.20 3.25 -2.99
C ILE A 99 -18.11 3.59 -4.19
N ASP A 100 -18.84 2.61 -4.73
CA ASP A 100 -19.84 2.83 -5.80
C ASP A 100 -21.22 3.24 -5.26
N SER A 101 -21.40 3.25 -3.93
CA SER A 101 -22.69 3.51 -3.27
C SER A 101 -22.74 4.85 -2.54
N ARG A 102 -22.11 5.90 -3.05
CA ARG A 102 -22.50 7.27 -2.64
C ARG A 102 -23.70 7.68 -3.49
N PRO A 103 -24.94 7.74 -2.95
CA PRO A 103 -25.96 8.53 -3.62
C PRO A 103 -25.43 9.96 -3.71
N SER A 104 -25.56 10.56 -4.90
CA SER A 104 -25.39 12.00 -5.11
C SER A 104 -26.06 12.73 -3.94
N LEU A 105 -25.31 13.53 -3.17
CA LEU A 105 -25.86 14.37 -2.10
C LEU A 105 -26.58 15.60 -2.68
N GLU A 106 -27.28 15.43 -3.78
CA GLU A 106 -28.21 16.40 -4.32
C GLU A 106 -29.59 16.11 -3.72
N GLY A 107 -29.91 16.74 -2.59
CA GLY A 107 -31.31 16.87 -2.17
C GLY A 107 -31.67 16.63 -0.70
N VAL A 108 -30.73 16.51 0.24
CA VAL A 108 -31.12 16.44 1.67
C VAL A 108 -31.34 17.86 2.22
N GLN A 109 -32.58 18.35 2.15
CA GLN A 109 -33.07 19.42 3.01
C GLN A 109 -33.23 18.89 4.43
N TRP A 110 -32.51 19.48 5.39
CA TRP A 110 -32.77 19.27 6.80
C TRP A 110 -33.91 20.21 7.23
N THR A 111 -35.06 19.67 7.63
CA THR A 111 -36.08 20.44 8.35
C THR A 111 -35.82 20.35 9.85
N THR A 112 -35.65 21.52 10.47
CA THR A 112 -35.64 21.77 11.93
C THR A 112 -36.94 21.37 12.59
#